data_AF-A0A1H9U724-F1
#
_entry.id   AF-A0A1H9U724-F1
#
_cell.length_a   1.000
_cell.length_b   1.000
_cell.length_c   1.000
_cell.angle_alpha   90.00
_cell.angle_beta   90.00
_cell.angle_gamma   90.00
#
_symmetry.space_group_name_H-M   'P 1'
#
loop_
_entity.id
_entity.type
_entity.pdbx_description
1 polymer ?
#
loop_
_entity_poly.entity_id
_entity_poly.type
_entity_poly.pdbx_seq_one_letter_code
_entity_poly.pdbx_strand_id
1 'polypeptide(L)' 'MFLRNGLEPWHLVVVALVAMLVFGSKRLPDAARSLGTSLRILKSEARALKQESAPYPPRGPGDSEPPAA' A
#
# COMPACT_ATOMS: atom_id res chain seq x y z
N MET A 1 -0.16 -30.43 8.06
CA MET A 1 -0.25 -31.07 6.73
C MET A 1 -1.29 -30.40 5.80
N PHE A 2 -1.60 -29.11 5.98
CA PHE A 2 -2.63 -28.38 5.21
C PHE A 2 -2.07 -27.31 4.23
N LEU A 3 -0.75 -27.26 4.03
CA LEU A 3 -0.07 -26.21 3.23
C LEU A 3 0.31 -26.66 1.81
N ARG A 4 -0.09 -27.86 1.35
CA ARG A 4 0.35 -28.44 0.07
C ARG A 4 -0.59 -28.23 -1.13
N ASN A 5 -1.72 -27.54 -0.95
CA ASN A 5 -2.67 -27.21 -2.03
C ASN A 5 -2.99 -25.69 -2.08
N GLY A 6 -2.07 -24.87 -1.54
CA GLY A 6 -2.36 -23.55 -0.96
C GLY A 6 -3.00 -22.52 -1.87
N LEU A 7 -2.84 -22.60 -3.18
CA LEU A 7 -3.44 -21.70 -4.17
C LEU A 7 -3.28 -22.43 -5.50
N GLU A 8 -4.25 -23.22 -5.99
CA GLU A 8 -4.20 -23.52 -7.42
C GLU A 8 -4.34 -22.17 -8.11
N PRO A 9 -3.28 -21.63 -8.75
CA PRO A 9 -3.32 -20.28 -9.34
C PRO A 9 -4.49 -20.17 -10.31
N TRP A 10 -4.88 -21.32 -10.87
CA TRP A 10 -6.05 -21.52 -11.68
C TRP A 10 -7.37 -21.02 -11.07
N HIS A 11 -7.65 -21.30 -9.79
CA HIS A 11 -8.90 -20.85 -9.17
C HIS A 11 -8.93 -19.33 -9.00
N LEU A 12 -7.80 -18.71 -8.63
CA LEU A 12 -7.71 -17.25 -8.57
C LEU A 12 -7.89 -16.62 -9.95
N VAL A 13 -7.34 -17.23 -11.00
CA VAL A 13 -7.55 -16.79 -12.38
C VAL A 13 -9.03 -16.90 -12.76
N VAL A 14 -9.72 -17.99 -12.43
CA VAL A 14 -11.16 -18.15 -12.69
C VAL A 14 -11.98 -17.11 -11.92
N VAL A 15 -11.72 -16.90 -10.64
CA VAL A 15 -12.44 -15.88 -9.84
C VAL A 15 -12.18 -14.48 -10.39
N ALA A 16 -10.94 -14.15 -10.74
CA ALA A 16 -10.60 -12.88 -11.37
C ALA A 16 -11.33 -12.71 -12.71
N LEU A 17 -11.43 -13.76 -13.52
CA LEU A 17 -12.14 -13.76 -14.80
C LEU A 17 -13.64 -13.54 -14.59
N VAL A 18 -14.26 -14.28 -13.67
CA VAL A 18 -15.69 -14.14 -13.33
C VAL A 18 -15.98 -12.75 -12.79
N ALA A 19 -15.14 -12.26 -11.87
CA ALA A 19 -15.28 -10.90 -11.36
C ALA A 19 -15.10 -9.87 -12.48
N MET A 20 -14.21 -10.08 -13.43
CA MET A 20 -14.01 -9.21 -14.60
C MET A 20 -15.20 -9.25 -15.58
N LEU A 21 -15.92 -10.37 -15.68
CA LEU A 21 -17.17 -10.51 -16.42
C LEU A 21 -18.33 -9.77 -15.73
N VAL A 22 -18.46 -9.92 -14.41
CA VAL A 22 -19.57 -9.32 -13.62
C VAL A 22 -19.38 -7.82 -13.41
N PHE A 23 -18.17 -7.38 -13.03
CA PHE A 23 -17.85 -5.98 -12.80
C PHE A 23 -17.43 -5.24 -14.09
N GLY A 24 -17.03 -5.98 -15.13
CA GLY A 24 -16.48 -5.44 -16.37
C GLY A 24 -14.97 -5.21 -16.30
N SER A 25 -14.31 -5.34 -17.46
CA SER A 25 -12.85 -5.28 -17.63
C SER A 25 -12.16 -4.02 -17.07
N LYS A 26 -12.91 -2.93 -16.93
CA LYS A 26 -12.38 -1.66 -16.42
C LYS A 26 -12.66 -1.39 -14.94
N ARG A 27 -13.74 -1.92 -14.34
CA ARG A 27 -14.15 -1.54 -12.97
C ARG A 27 -13.35 -2.24 -11.88
N LEU A 28 -12.94 -3.48 -12.11
CA LEU A 28 -12.13 -4.25 -11.18
C LEU A 28 -10.74 -3.64 -10.95
N PRO A 29 -9.95 -3.34 -12.00
CA PRO A 29 -8.66 -2.68 -11.83
C PRO A 29 -8.80 -1.22 -11.36
N ASP A 30 -9.88 -0.54 -11.74
CA ASP A 30 -10.15 0.83 -11.31
C ASP A 30 -10.48 0.91 -9.81
N ALA A 31 -11.35 0.02 -9.31
CA ALA A 31 -11.62 -0.11 -7.88
C ALA A 31 -10.37 -0.52 -7.10
N ALA A 32 -9.60 -1.49 -7.61
CA ALA A 32 -8.32 -1.87 -7.01
C ALA A 32 -7.31 -0.72 -6.98
N ARG A 33 -7.23 0.11 -8.03
CA ARG A 33 -6.39 1.32 -8.08
C ARG A 33 -6.86 2.40 -7.12
N SER A 34 -8.16 2.68 -7.07
CA SER A 34 -8.76 3.68 -6.17
C SER A 34 -8.55 3.31 -4.69
N LEU A 35 -8.85 2.06 -4.34
CA LEU A 35 -8.63 1.51 -3.00
C LEU A 35 -7.12 1.41 -2.68
N GLY A 36 -6.29 1.04 -3.65
CA GLY A 36 -4.83 0.97 -3.52
C GLY A 36 -4.18 2.32 -3.26
N THR A 37 -4.64 3.38 -3.92
CA THR A 37 -4.19 4.76 -3.67
C THR A 37 -4.57 5.20 -2.25
N SER A 38 -5.80 4.93 -1.81
CA SER A 38 -6.24 5.24 -0.44
C SER A 38 -5.44 4.47 0.62
N LEU A 39 -5.23 3.17 0.41
CA LEU A 39 -4.38 2.33 1.25
C LEU A 39 -2.92 2.80 1.27
N ARG A 40 -2.41 3.33 0.16
CA ARG A 40 -1.04 3.87 0.08
C ARG A 40 -0.90 5.13 0.91
N ILE A 41 -1.86 6.04 0.86
CA ILE A 41 -1.89 7.25 1.69
C ILE A 41 -1.91 6.85 3.17
N LEU A 42 -2.87 6.01 3.57
CA LEU A 42 -2.98 5.51 4.94
C LEU A 42 -1.72 4.75 5.38
N LYS A 43 -1.10 3.97 4.50
CA LYS A 43 0.16 3.26 4.77
C LYS A 43 1.33 4.21 4.94
N SER A 44 1.40 5.29 4.16
CA SER A 44 2.43 6.32 4.29
C SER A 44 2.29 7.08 5.61
N GLU A 45 1.06 7.45 5.99
CA GLU A 45 0.79 8.08 7.28
C GLU A 45 1.10 7.12 8.44
N ALA A 46 0.63 5.88 8.38
CA ALA A 46 0.94 4.86 9.39
C ALA A 46 2.44 4.52 9.46
N ARG A 47 3.18 4.64 8.36
CA ARG A 47 4.64 4.50 8.32
C ARG A 47 5.33 5.67 9.02
N ALA A 48 4.88 6.90 8.80
CA ALA A 48 5.42 8.08 9.46
C ALA A 48 5.26 7.98 10.98
N LEU A 49 4.06 7.62 11.46
CA LEU A 49 3.79 7.35 12.87
C LEU A 49 4.68 6.23 13.45
N LYS A 50 4.89 5.15 12.70
CA LYS A 50 5.80 4.06 13.12
C LYS A 50 7.27 4.47 13.15
N GLN A 51 7.71 5.35 12.25
CA GLN A 51 9.09 5.84 12.20
C GLN A 51 9.35 6.88 13.27
N GLU A 52 8.37 7.70 13.62
CA GLU A 52 8.45 8.67 14.72
C GLU A 52 8.38 7.99 16.10
N SER A 53 7.77 6.80 16.16
CA SER A 53 7.82 5.92 17.35
C SER A 53 9.11 5.11 17.46
N ALA A 54 9.98 5.12 16.45
CA ALA A 54 11.35 4.67 16.61
C ALA A 54 12.15 5.83 17.24
N PRO A 55 13.10 5.57 18.16
CA PRO A 55 13.86 6.64 18.79
C PRO A 55 14.65 7.38 17.72
N TYR A 56 14.14 8.56 17.33
CA TYR A 56 14.83 9.69 16.71
C TYR A 56 16.08 9.34 15.87
N PRO A 57 16.01 9.31 14.53
CA PRO A 57 17.23 9.59 13.77
C PRO A 57 17.57 11.08 14.01
N PRO A 58 18.85 11.41 14.22
CA PRO A 58 19.24 12.76 14.62
C PRO A 58 18.83 13.77 13.56
N ARG A 59 18.13 14.85 13.95
CA ARG A 59 18.16 16.09 13.15
C ARG A 59 19.63 16.39 12.90
N GLY A 60 20.01 16.41 11.63
CA GLY A 60 21.28 16.97 11.22
C GLY A 60 21.32 18.44 11.68
N PRO A 61 22.40 18.89 12.34
CA PRO A 61 22.57 20.30 12.67
C PRO A 61 22.91 21.04 11.37
N GLY A 62 21.91 21.56 10.67
CA GLY A 62 22.10 22.28 9.40
C GLY A 62 21.02 23.30 9.03
N ASP A 63 19.82 23.24 9.62
CA ASP A 63 18.66 23.99 9.11
C ASP A 63 18.27 25.18 10.00
N SER A 64 19.19 25.69 10.83
CA SER A 64 18.94 26.83 11.71
C SER A 64 20.10 27.83 11.66
N GLU A 65 20.48 28.24 10.45
CA GLU A 65 21.17 29.51 10.27
C GLU A 65 20.21 30.49 9.56
N PRO A 66 19.45 31.28 10.33
CA PRO A 66 18.95 32.55 9.82
C PRO A 66 20.17 33.50 9.76
N PRO A 67 20.64 33.93 8.57
CA PRO A 67 21.61 35.00 8.50
C PRO A 67 20.94 36.25 9.07
N ALA A 68 21.42 36.64 10.24
CA ALA A 68 21.05 37.83 10.95
C ALA A 68 21.26 39.08 10.08
N ALA A 69 20.39 40.06 10.31
CA ALA A 69 20.44 41.42 9.77
C ALA A 69 21.69 42.19 10.23
#